data_AF-A0A3A9EGZ2-F1
#
_entry.id   AF-A0A3A9EGZ2-F1
#
_cell.length_a   1.000
_cell.length_b   1.000
_cell.length_c   1.000
_cell.angle_alpha   90.00
_cell.angle_beta   90.00
_cell.angle_gamma   90.00
#
_symmetry.space_group_name_H-M   'P 1'
#
loop_
_entity.id
_entity.type
_entity.pdbx_description
1 polymer ?
#
loop_
_entity_poly.entity_id
_entity_poly.type
_entity_poly.pdbx_seq_one_letter_code
_entity_poly.pdbx_strand_id
1 'polypeptide(L)' 'MRMKLGHIKLGASDLKRSVKWYTQVLGFEVEDVDALWERLKDKVTVIEPIWDTPWGTRKFTIADPDGNELGFSR' A
#
# COMPACT_ATOMS: atom_id res chain seq x y z
N MET A 1 12.02 9.65 20.25
CA MET A 1 10.56 9.43 20.10
C MET A 1 10.26 9.45 18.60
N ARG A 2 9.86 8.32 18.00
CA ARG A 2 9.58 8.20 16.55
C ARG A 2 8.06 8.04 16.39
N MET A 3 7.40 8.99 15.72
CA MET A 3 5.95 8.94 15.48
C MET A 3 5.65 7.97 14.34
N LYS A 4 4.81 6.98 14.60
CA LYS A 4 4.18 6.13 13.58
C LYS A 4 2.78 6.68 13.28
N LEU A 5 2.45 6.91 12.00
CA LEU A 5 1.07 7.14 11.58
C LEU A 5 0.57 5.91 10.82
N GLY A 6 -0.24 5.08 11.48
CA GLY A 6 -0.83 3.87 10.87
C GLY A 6 -2.02 4.14 9.94
N HIS A 7 -2.62 5.34 10.02
CA HIS A 7 -3.60 5.81 9.05
C HIS A 7 -3.63 7.34 9.06
N ILE A 8 -3.81 7.94 7.89
CA ILE A 8 -4.07 9.38 7.76
C ILE A 8 -5.46 9.51 7.13
N LYS A 9 -6.40 10.09 7.88
CA LYS A 9 -7.70 10.47 7.32
C LYS A 9 -7.57 11.85 6.71
N LEU A 10 -7.61 11.92 5.38
CA LEU A 10 -7.66 13.17 4.66
C LEU A 10 -9.11 13.44 4.26
N GLY A 11 -9.64 14.57 4.71
CA GLY A 11 -10.95 15.03 4.29
C GLY A 11 -10.90 15.37 2.80
N ALA A 12 -11.73 14.69 2.01
CA ALA A 12 -11.89 14.98 0.59
C ALA A 12 -13.28 15.53 0.35
N SER A 13 -13.36 16.71 -0.29
CA SER A 13 -14.64 17.25 -0.77
C SER A 13 -15.21 16.48 -1.95
N ASP A 14 -14.34 15.77 -2.69
CA ASP A 14 -14.71 14.86 -3.77
C ASP A 14 -13.78 13.64 -3.73
N LEU A 15 -14.37 12.48 -3.40
CA LEU A 15 -13.62 11.24 -3.24
C LEU A 15 -13.01 10.75 -4.55
N LYS A 16 -13.75 10.81 -5.66
CA LYS A 16 -13.29 10.29 -6.96
C LYS A 16 -12.13 11.13 -7.49
N ARG A 17 -12.23 12.46 -7.39
CA ARG A 17 -11.15 13.37 -7.79
C ARG A 17 -9.89 13.15 -6.94
N SER A 18 -10.07 12.94 -5.64
CA SER A 18 -8.96 12.78 -4.72
C SER A 18 -8.23 11.46 -4.95
N VAL A 19 -8.96 10.34 -5.09
CA VAL A 19 -8.36 9.04 -5.44
C VAL A 19 -7.60 9.11 -6.76
N LYS A 20 -8.15 9.76 -7.79
CA LYS A 20 -7.48 9.96 -9.08
C LYS A 20 -6.18 10.77 -8.93
N TRP A 21 -6.17 11.79 -8.07
CA TRP A 21 -4.95 12.58 -7.83
C TRP A 21 -3.89 11.79 -7.05
N TYR A 22 -4.28 11.04 -6.02
CA TYR A 22 -3.34 10.19 -5.26
C TYR A 22 -2.72 9.08 -6.12
N THR A 23 -3.51 8.49 -7.00
CA THR A 23 -3.05 7.44 -7.93
C THR A 23 -2.18 8.02 -9.05
N GLN A 24 -2.65 9.06 -9.74
CA GLN A 24 -2.02 9.54 -10.98
C GLN A 24 -1.00 10.66 -10.81
N VAL A 25 -1.04 11.42 -9.71
CA VAL A 25 -0.13 12.56 -9.47
C VAL A 25 0.90 12.23 -8.40
N LEU A 26 0.49 11.54 -7.33
CA LEU A 26 1.40 11.04 -6.31
C LEU A 26 2.02 9.67 -6.65
N GLY A 27 1.49 8.96 -7.66
CA GLY A 27 2.06 7.72 -8.17
C GLY A 27 1.75 6.47 -7.33
N PHE A 28 0.71 6.51 -6.49
CA PHE A 28 0.22 5.31 -5.81
C PHE A 28 -0.60 4.45 -6.77
N GLU A 29 0.06 3.81 -7.74
CA GLU A 29 -0.57 2.86 -8.64
C GLU A 29 0.22 1.56 -8.59
N VAL A 30 -0.40 0.51 -8.06
CA VAL A 30 0.10 -0.85 -8.22
C VAL A 30 -0.81 -1.52 -9.24
N GLU A 31 -0.50 -1.31 -10.53
CA GLU A 31 -1.23 -1.96 -11.63
C GLU A 31 -1.24 -3.49 -11.47
N ASP A 32 -0.17 -4.05 -10.88
CA ASP A 32 -0.04 -5.48 -10.63
C ASP A 32 0.62 -5.76 -9.27
N VAL A 33 -0.21 -6.09 -8.28
CA VAL A 33 0.20 -6.42 -6.91
C VAL A 33 1.03 -7.70 -6.87
N ASP A 34 0.78 -8.64 -7.77
CA ASP A 34 1.53 -9.89 -7.87
C ASP A 34 2.94 -9.63 -8.43
N ALA A 35 3.03 -8.84 -9.51
CA ALA A 35 4.33 -8.46 -10.08
C ALA A 35 5.16 -7.62 -9.10
N LEU A 36 4.52 -6.72 -8.35
CA LEU A 36 5.20 -5.95 -7.30
C LEU A 36 5.71 -6.86 -6.18
N TRP A 37 4.88 -7.81 -5.72
CA TRP A 37 5.24 -8.79 -4.72
C TRP A 37 6.46 -9.61 -5.12
N GLU A 38 6.47 -10.19 -6.34
CA GLU A 38 7.59 -10.98 -6.83
C GLU A 38 8.90 -10.17 -6.92
N ARG A 39 8.81 -8.86 -7.21
CA ARG A 39 9.99 -7.98 -7.26
C ARG A 39 10.58 -7.66 -5.88
N LEU A 40 9.74 -7.66 -4.84
CA LEU A 40 10.06 -7.13 -3.52
C LEU A 40 10.25 -8.19 -2.43
N LYS A 41 9.54 -9.33 -2.47
CA LYS A 41 9.42 -10.28 -1.35
C LYS A 41 10.75 -10.76 -0.75
N ASP A 42 11.81 -10.84 -1.55
CA ASP A 42 13.14 -11.30 -1.14
C ASP A 42 14.11 -10.14 -0.79
N LYS A 43 13.68 -8.88 -0.96
CA LYS A 43 14.51 -7.68 -0.81
C LYS A 43 14.08 -6.76 0.33
N VAL A 44 12.89 -6.97 0.87
CA VAL A 44 12.29 -6.12 1.92
C VAL A 44 11.80 -6.98 3.06
N THR A 45 11.63 -6.36 4.23
CA THR A 45 11.00 -7.03 5.37
C THR A 45 9.52 -7.19 5.08
N VAL A 46 9.07 -8.43 4.94
CA VAL A 46 7.65 -8.75 4.76
C VAL A 46 6.97 -8.75 6.13
N ILE A 47 5.90 -7.96 6.27
CA ILE A 47 5.07 -7.89 7.48
C ILE A 47 3.84 -8.79 7.32
N GLU A 48 3.17 -8.70 6.18
CA GLU A 48 2.06 -9.56 5.80
C GLU A 48 2.33 -10.09 4.38
N PRO A 49 2.51 -11.41 4.19
CA PRO A 49 2.71 -11.99 2.87
C PRO A 49 1.52 -11.73 1.95
N ILE A 50 1.71 -11.84 0.63
CA ILE A 50 0.58 -11.70 -0.30
C ILE A 50 -0.50 -12.76 -0.07
N TRP A 51 -1.75 -12.32 0.02
CA TRP A 51 -2.91 -13.19 0.21
C TRP A 51 -4.20 -12.56 -0.32
N ASP A 52 -5.20 -13.41 -0.54
CA ASP A 52 -6.55 -13.01 -0.93
C ASP A 52 -7.47 -12.96 0.30
N THR A 53 -8.08 -11.80 0.53
CA THR A 53 -9.06 -11.62 1.59
C THR A 53 -10.39 -12.30 1.23
N PRO A 54 -11.23 -12.66 2.23
CA PRO A 54 -12.54 -13.26 1.99
C PRO A 54 -13.50 -12.40 1.14
N TRP A 55 -13.24 -11.09 1.03
CA TRP A 55 -14.05 -10.15 0.24
C TRP A 55 -13.45 -9.84 -1.14
N GLY A 56 -12.41 -10.57 -1.56
CA GLY A 56 -11.88 -10.52 -2.93
C GLY A 56 -10.74 -9.53 -3.18
N THR A 57 -10.29 -8.80 -2.15
CA THR A 57 -9.08 -7.96 -2.25
C THR A 57 -7.83 -8.81 -2.14
N ARG A 58 -6.84 -8.55 -2.99
CA ARG A 58 -5.50 -9.16 -2.90
C ARG A 58 -4.50 -8.15 -2.38
N LYS A 59 -3.78 -8.47 -1.31
CA LYS A 59 -2.89 -7.52 -0.64
C LYS A 59 -1.67 -8.14 0.02
N PHE A 60 -0.65 -7.32 0.26
CA PHE A 60 0.51 -7.63 1.11
C PHE A 60 0.99 -6.36 1.83
N THR A 61 1.77 -6.53 2.89
CA THR A 61 2.36 -5.43 3.66
C THR A 61 3.85 -5.65 3.86
N ILE A 62 4.65 -4.62 3.64
CA ILE A 62 6.10 -4.62 3.87
C ILE A 62 6.50 -3.53 4.86
N ALA A 63 7.70 -3.65 5.42
CA ALA A 63 8.35 -2.56 6.11
C ALA A 63 9.49 -1.99 5.26
N ASP A 64 9.60 -0.66 5.22
CA ASP A 64 10.78 0.02 4.71
C ASP A 64 11.98 -0.14 5.69
N PRO A 65 13.21 0.27 5.32
CA PRO A 65 14.39 0.18 6.21
C PRO A 65 14.24 0.96 7.52
N ASP A 66 13.27 1.86 7.57
CA ASP A 66 12.95 2.78 8.64
C ASP A 66 11.85 2.22 9.58
N GLY A 67 11.30 1.04 9.26
CA GLY A 67 10.28 0.33 10.02
C GLY A 67 8.85 0.86 9.81
N ASN A 68 8.60 1.62 8.75
CA ASN A 68 7.27 2.06 8.35
C ASN A 68 6.56 0.98 7.54
N GLU A 69 5.29 0.72 7.86
CA GLU A 69 4.48 -0.31 7.19
C GLU A 69 3.78 0.27 5.96
N LEU A 70 3.96 -0.39 4.83
CA LEU A 70 3.37 -0.03 3.53
C LEU A 70 2.50 -1.18 3.05
N GLY A 71 1.19 -0.95 2.99
CA GLY A 71 0.20 -1.89 2.48
C GLY A 71 -0.12 -1.63 1.01
N PHE A 72 -0.09 -2.69 0.21
CA PHE A 72 -0.44 -2.65 -1.21
C PHE A 72 -1.59 -3.60 -1.48
N SER A 73 -2.58 -3.15 -2.25
CA SER A 73 -3.76 -3.94 -2.57
C SER A 73 -4.34 -3.57 -3.94
N ARG A 74 -4.99 -4.53 -4.62
CA ARG A 74 -5.83 -4.29 -5.79
C ARG A 74 -7.29 -4.58 -5.49
#